data_AF-X1PN42-F1
#
_entry.id   AF-X1PN42-F1
#
_cell.length_a   1.000
_cell.length_b   1.000
_cell.length_c   1.000
_cell.angle_alpha   90.00
_cell.angle_beta   90.00
_cell.angle_gamma   90.00
#
_symmetry.space_group_name_H-M   'P 1'
#
loop_
_entity.id
_entity.type
_entity.pdbx_description
1 polymer ?
#
loop_
_entity_poly.entity_id
_entity_poly.type
_entity_poly.pdbx_seq_one_letter_code
_entity_poly.pdbx_strand_id
1 'polypeptide(L)'
;VNKHFETKEDWLQHLEQLAITKKRHVRIATEGALLGSVLYHGFSKELVILSDDAGQFNILLHALCWIHAERTIHKLIPCSEEEGQAIDDIRDRIWDLYRNLKAYKYAPDEGTKTDLEKRFDEIFATQTCSEVLNAALTVTLHWIFCSSFLRKNRCKS
;
A
#
# COMPACT_ATOMS: atom_id res chain seq x y z
N VAL A 1 -3.42 -15.85 28.42
CA VAL A 1 -3.72 -17.27 28.12
C VAL A 1 -3.35 -17.52 26.66
N ASN A 2 -2.30 -18.30 26.39
CA ASN A 2 -2.03 -18.79 25.03
C ASN A 2 -2.85 -20.06 24.83
N LYS A 3 -4.08 -19.89 24.33
CA LYS A 3 -4.93 -21.00 23.88
C LYS A 3 -4.60 -21.28 22.42
N HIS A 4 -4.32 -22.54 22.12
CA HIS A 4 -4.09 -23.03 20.76
C HIS A 4 -5.28 -23.90 20.35
N PHE A 5 -5.70 -23.77 19.09
CA PHE A 5 -6.78 -24.55 18.49
C PHE A 5 -6.22 -25.19 17.23
N GLU A 6 -6.23 -26.51 17.16
CA GLU A 6 -5.67 -27.26 16.03
C GLU A 6 -6.70 -27.45 14.91
N THR A 7 -7.98 -27.46 15.27
CA THR A 7 -9.08 -27.68 14.35
C THR A 7 -10.07 -26.51 14.33
N LYS A 8 -10.85 -26.45 13.26
CA LYS A 8 -11.95 -25.48 13.13
C LYS A 8 -13.05 -25.77 14.16
N GLU A 9 -13.28 -27.03 14.45
CA GLU A 9 -14.29 -27.52 15.39
C GLU A 9 -13.98 -27.04 16.81
N ASP A 10 -12.72 -27.19 17.27
CA ASP A 10 -12.28 -26.71 18.60
C ASP A 10 -12.43 -25.19 18.72
N TRP A 11 -12.09 -24.46 17.66
CA TRP A 11 -12.24 -23.01 17.60
C TRP A 11 -13.72 -22.59 17.69
N LEU A 12 -14.60 -23.23 16.92
CA LEU A 12 -16.03 -22.92 16.94
C LEU A 12 -16.68 -23.25 18.28
N GLN A 13 -16.32 -24.38 18.89
CA GLN A 13 -16.77 -24.74 20.22
C GLN A 13 -16.31 -23.71 21.27
N HIS A 14 -15.08 -23.23 21.16
CA HIS A 14 -14.58 -22.18 22.05
C HIS A 14 -15.37 -20.87 21.91
N LEU A 15 -15.68 -20.46 20.68
CA LEU A 15 -16.51 -19.28 20.43
C LEU A 15 -17.93 -19.44 20.99
N GLU A 16 -18.52 -20.63 20.89
CA GLU A 16 -19.83 -20.94 21.46
C GLU A 16 -19.83 -20.83 23.00
N GLN A 17 -18.80 -21.36 23.66
CA GLN A 17 -18.63 -21.22 25.12
C GLN A 17 -18.54 -19.75 25.58
N LEU A 18 -18.04 -18.86 24.71
CA LEU A 18 -17.98 -17.42 24.95
C LEU A 18 -19.25 -16.67 24.53
N ALA A 19 -20.30 -17.39 24.12
CA ALA A 19 -21.53 -16.84 23.55
C ALA A 19 -21.31 -15.99 22.28
N ILE A 20 -20.20 -16.23 21.55
CA ILE A 20 -19.89 -15.59 20.27
C ILE A 20 -20.49 -16.44 19.14
N THR A 21 -21.80 -16.30 18.93
CA THR A 21 -22.54 -17.16 17.98
C THR A 21 -22.99 -16.43 16.71
N LYS A 22 -23.08 -15.09 16.76
CA LYS A 22 -23.48 -14.29 15.59
C LYS A 22 -22.41 -14.42 14.49
N LYS A 23 -22.84 -14.75 13.26
CA LYS A 23 -21.95 -14.93 12.09
C LYS A 23 -20.91 -13.81 11.92
N ARG A 24 -21.32 -12.54 12.10
CA ARG A 24 -20.41 -11.38 12.05
C ARG A 24 -19.33 -11.43 13.13
N HIS A 25 -19.69 -11.77 14.37
CA HIS A 25 -18.74 -11.81 15.48
C HIS A 25 -17.80 -13.00 15.37
N VAL A 26 -18.32 -14.17 14.95
CA VAL A 26 -17.51 -15.36 14.65
C VAL A 26 -16.47 -15.03 13.60
N ARG A 27 -16.86 -14.37 12.50
CA ARG A 27 -15.94 -13.94 11.45
C ARG A 27 -14.83 -13.04 11.99
N ILE A 28 -15.18 -11.96 12.70
CA ILE A 28 -14.21 -11.00 13.24
C ILE A 28 -13.25 -11.67 14.23
N ALA A 29 -13.76 -12.51 15.14
CA ALA A 29 -12.93 -13.24 16.09
C ALA A 29 -11.98 -14.21 15.38
N THR A 30 -12.46 -14.88 14.33
CA THR A 30 -11.66 -15.83 13.55
C THR A 30 -10.56 -15.11 12.76
N GLU A 31 -10.89 -14.01 12.09
CA GLU A 31 -9.90 -13.16 11.39
C GLU A 31 -8.81 -12.65 12.35
N GLY A 32 -9.20 -12.22 13.55
CA GLY A 32 -8.26 -11.82 14.61
C GLY A 32 -7.38 -12.96 15.11
N ALA A 33 -7.95 -14.15 15.33
CA ALA A 33 -7.21 -15.34 15.75
C ALA A 33 -6.22 -15.80 14.67
N LEU A 34 -6.60 -15.76 13.40
CA LEU A 34 -5.72 -16.09 12.27
C LEU A 34 -4.56 -15.09 12.15
N LEU A 35 -4.85 -13.78 12.24
CA LEU A 35 -3.80 -12.77 12.25
C LEU A 35 -2.86 -12.95 13.45
N GLY A 36 -3.42 -13.22 14.64
CA GLY A 36 -2.65 -13.54 15.85
C GLY A 36 -1.75 -14.76 15.67
N SER A 37 -2.23 -15.82 15.03
CA SER A 37 -1.46 -17.02 14.70
C SER A 37 -0.30 -16.69 13.76
N VAL A 38 -0.56 -15.97 12.66
CA VAL A 38 0.48 -15.53 11.71
C VAL A 38 1.58 -14.74 12.44
N LEU A 39 1.20 -13.80 13.30
CA LEU A 39 2.16 -13.02 14.10
C LEU A 39 2.92 -13.87 15.13
N TYR A 40 2.24 -14.83 15.78
CA TYR A 40 2.86 -15.75 16.74
C TYR A 40 3.94 -16.62 16.08
N HIS A 41 3.70 -17.04 14.83
CA HIS A 41 4.65 -17.83 14.05
C HIS A 41 5.77 -17.01 13.38
N GLY A 42 5.98 -15.76 13.83
CA GLY A 42 7.14 -14.96 13.46
C GLY A 42 6.95 -14.10 12.21
N PHE A 43 5.72 -13.94 11.71
CA PHE A 43 5.46 -13.01 10.62
C PHE A 43 5.74 -11.57 11.05
N SER A 44 6.52 -10.85 10.22
CA SER A 44 6.92 -9.48 10.56
C SER A 44 5.75 -8.51 10.51
N LYS A 45 5.55 -7.76 11.59
CA LYS A 45 4.62 -6.61 11.63
C LYS A 45 5.08 -5.45 10.73
N GLU A 46 6.33 -5.48 10.30
CA GLU A 46 6.92 -4.50 9.40
C GLU A 46 6.76 -4.88 7.92
N LEU A 47 6.22 -6.06 7.63
CA LEU A 47 5.93 -6.44 6.25
C LEU A 47 4.81 -5.55 5.69
N VAL A 48 5.08 -4.95 4.53
CA VAL A 48 4.13 -4.11 3.82
C VAL A 48 3.22 -4.97 2.94
N ILE A 49 1.91 -4.80 3.10
CA ILE A 49 0.88 -5.36 2.23
C ILE A 49 0.63 -4.37 1.10
N LEU A 50 0.99 -4.73 -0.14
CA LEU A 50 0.78 -3.90 -1.32
C LEU A 50 -0.51 -4.32 -2.02
N SER A 51 -1.50 -3.43 -2.15
CA SER A 51 -2.73 -3.72 -2.89
C SER A 51 -3.23 -2.54 -3.75
N ASP A 52 -4.28 -2.78 -4.52
CA ASP A 52 -5.01 -1.85 -5.39
C ASP A 52 -6.04 -0.98 -4.65
N ASP A 53 -5.79 -0.68 -3.38
CA ASP A 53 -6.74 -0.01 -2.49
C ASP A 53 -8.01 -0.79 -2.15
N ALA A 54 -8.01 -2.12 -2.34
CA ALA A 54 -9.06 -2.95 -1.77
C ALA A 54 -9.02 -2.90 -0.22
N GLY A 55 -9.95 -2.16 0.39
CA GLY A 55 -9.97 -1.86 1.84
C GLY A 55 -9.97 -3.07 2.78
N GLN A 56 -10.31 -4.26 2.29
CA GLN A 56 -10.17 -5.52 3.02
C GLN A 56 -8.69 -5.88 3.34
N PHE A 57 -7.73 -5.27 2.65
CA PHE A 57 -6.29 -5.44 2.88
C PHE A 57 -5.66 -4.28 3.65
N ASN A 58 -6.46 -3.31 4.12
CA ASN A 58 -5.99 -2.25 5.00
C ASN A 58 -5.78 -2.77 6.44
N ILE A 59 -4.80 -3.67 6.57
CA ILE A 59 -4.38 -4.29 7.82
C ILE A 59 -2.86 -4.11 7.96
N LEU A 60 -2.37 -4.00 9.20
CA LEU A 60 -0.94 -3.81 9.50
C LEU A 60 -0.32 -2.59 8.78
N LEU A 61 0.84 -2.76 8.13
CA LEU A 61 1.41 -1.79 7.22
C LEU A 61 0.88 -2.08 5.82
N HIS A 62 0.03 -1.21 5.33
CA HIS A 62 -0.50 -1.29 3.97
C HIS A 62 0.22 -0.28 3.08
N ALA A 63 0.34 -0.52 1.79
CA ALA A 63 0.78 0.46 0.81
C ALA A 63 -0.02 0.30 -0.49
N LEU A 64 -0.16 1.39 -1.23
CA LEU A 64 -0.80 1.36 -2.54
C LEU A 64 0.18 0.98 -3.63
N CYS A 65 -0.31 0.16 -4.56
CA CYS A 65 0.45 -0.25 -5.71
C CYS A 65 0.53 0.88 -6.74
N TRP A 66 1.73 1.41 -6.95
CA TRP A 66 2.03 2.45 -7.94
C TRP A 66 1.62 2.07 -9.39
N ILE A 67 1.58 0.79 -9.75
CA ILE A 67 1.02 0.32 -11.05
C ILE A 67 -0.48 0.63 -11.16
N HIS A 68 -1.23 0.58 -10.05
CA HIS A 68 -2.65 0.96 -10.06
C HIS A 68 -2.85 2.48 -10.15
N ALA A 69 -1.91 3.27 -9.62
CA ALA A 69 -1.87 4.70 -9.86
C ALA A 69 -1.58 5.03 -11.34
N GLU A 70 -0.53 4.44 -11.93
CA GLU A 70 -0.20 4.62 -13.36
C GLU A 70 -1.35 4.21 -14.26
N ARG A 71 -1.99 3.06 -13.99
CA ARG A 71 -3.15 2.60 -14.76
C ARG A 71 -4.32 3.59 -14.72
N THR A 72 -4.51 4.29 -13.60
CA THR A 72 -5.55 5.31 -13.47
C THR A 72 -5.22 6.52 -14.33
N ILE A 73 -3.97 6.98 -14.31
CA ILE A 73 -3.47 8.09 -15.13
C ILE A 73 -3.52 7.75 -16.63
N HIS A 74 -3.12 6.54 -17.02
CA HIS A 74 -3.14 6.08 -18.40
C HIS A 74 -4.53 6.05 -19.03
N LYS A 75 -5.59 5.92 -18.22
CA LYS A 75 -6.98 5.90 -18.70
C LYS A 75 -7.59 7.29 -18.83
N LEU A 76 -6.87 8.35 -18.45
CA LEU A 76 -7.36 9.70 -18.59
C LEU A 76 -7.50 10.04 -20.08
N ILE A 77 -8.61 10.69 -20.43
CA ILE A 77 -8.89 11.13 -21.78
C ILE A 77 -8.61 12.64 -21.81
N PRO A 78 -7.57 13.11 -22.54
CA PRO A 78 -7.27 14.52 -22.61
C PRO A 78 -8.35 15.28 -23.40
N CYS A 79 -8.65 16.50 -22.96
CA CYS A 79 -9.54 17.43 -23.64
C CYS A 79 -8.77 18.42 -24.55
N SER A 80 -7.43 18.47 -24.45
CA SER A 80 -6.56 19.25 -25.33
C SER A 80 -5.22 18.54 -25.59
N GLU A 81 -4.48 19.00 -26.59
CA GLU A 81 -3.13 18.51 -26.88
C GLU A 81 -2.15 18.79 -25.72
N GLU A 82 -2.29 19.95 -25.08
CA GLU A 82 -1.49 20.32 -23.89
C GLU A 82 -1.76 19.38 -22.72
N GLU A 83 -3.01 18.99 -22.48
CA GLU A 83 -3.34 17.99 -21.45
C GLU A 83 -2.79 16.61 -21.82
N GLY A 84 -2.85 16.23 -23.10
CA GLY A 84 -2.27 14.98 -23.59
C GLY A 84 -0.77 14.91 -23.31
N GLN A 85 -0.04 15.99 -23.61
CA GLN A 85 1.38 16.09 -23.32
C GLN A 85 1.66 16.02 -21.81
N ALA A 86 0.87 16.70 -20.97
CA ALA A 86 1.03 16.64 -19.52
C ALA A 86 0.81 15.23 -18.95
N ILE A 87 -0.15 14.47 -19.48
CA ILE A 87 -0.39 13.08 -19.11
C ILE A 87 0.82 12.22 -19.49
N ASP A 88 1.31 12.33 -20.73
CA ASP A 88 2.43 11.53 -21.20
C ASP A 88 3.72 11.86 -20.44
N ASP A 89 4.00 13.14 -20.17
CA ASP A 89 5.14 13.58 -19.38
C ASP A 89 5.13 12.97 -17.96
N ILE A 90 3.97 12.95 -17.30
CA ILE A 90 3.82 12.33 -15.97
C ILE A 90 4.04 10.83 -16.04
N ARG A 91 3.48 10.16 -17.06
CA ARG A 91 3.64 8.71 -17.22
C ARG A 91 5.09 8.33 -17.46
N ASP A 92 5.81 9.08 -18.30
CA ASP A 92 7.23 8.85 -18.54
C ASP A 92 8.05 9.01 -17.27
N ARG A 93 7.78 10.06 -16.46
CA ARG A 93 8.43 10.25 -15.16
C ARG A 93 8.16 9.10 -14.19
N ILE A 94 6.95 8.55 -14.17
CA ILE A 94 6.60 7.37 -13.35
C ILE A 94 7.37 6.13 -13.82
N TRP A 95 7.43 5.88 -15.12
CA TRP A 95 8.16 4.73 -15.68
C TRP A 95 9.67 4.86 -15.52
N ASP A 96 10.22 6.07 -15.58
CA ASP A 96 11.61 6.35 -15.23
C ASP A 96 11.88 6.08 -13.76
N LEU A 97 11.01 6.54 -12.86
CA LEU A 97 11.14 6.23 -11.44
C LEU A 97 11.17 4.71 -11.21
N TYR A 98 10.31 3.96 -11.90
CA TYR A 98 10.30 2.50 -11.82
C TYR A 98 11.59 1.84 -12.30
N ARG A 99 12.11 2.25 -13.46
CA ARG A 99 13.39 1.74 -13.97
C ARG A 99 14.50 1.94 -12.94
N ASN A 100 14.51 3.10 -12.30
CA ASN A 100 15.51 3.42 -11.26
C ASN A 100 15.28 2.62 -9.97
N LEU A 101 14.03 2.41 -9.54
CA LEU A 101 13.70 1.50 -8.42
C LEU A 101 14.15 0.06 -8.70
N LYS A 102 13.98 -0.41 -9.94
CA LYS A 102 14.45 -1.73 -10.37
C LYS A 102 15.98 -1.85 -10.32
N ALA A 103 16.70 -0.80 -10.69
CA ALA A 103 18.16 -0.75 -10.57
C ALA A 103 18.61 -0.71 -9.10
N TYR A 104 18.00 0.16 -8.29
CA TYR A 104 18.25 0.28 -6.85
C TYR A 104 18.10 -1.06 -6.11
N LYS A 105 17.13 -1.90 -6.50
CA LYS A 105 16.96 -3.24 -5.92
C LYS A 105 18.24 -4.09 -5.98
N TYR A 106 19.06 -3.94 -7.02
CA TYR A 106 20.28 -4.73 -7.19
C TYR A 106 21.51 -4.10 -6.53
N ALA A 107 21.52 -2.78 -6.36
CA ALA A 107 22.60 -2.02 -5.72
C ALA A 107 22.00 -0.92 -4.83
N PRO A 108 21.52 -1.29 -3.62
CA PRO A 108 20.89 -0.31 -2.75
C PRO A 108 21.92 0.59 -2.08
N ASP A 109 21.72 1.89 -2.19
CA ASP A 109 22.49 2.92 -1.49
C ASP A 109 21.59 4.05 -0.96
N GLU A 110 21.97 4.63 0.18
CA GLU A 110 21.13 5.63 0.86
C GLU A 110 20.97 6.95 0.06
N GLY A 111 21.92 7.27 -0.82
CA GLY A 111 21.83 8.45 -1.69
C GLY A 111 20.74 8.28 -2.74
N THR A 112 20.81 7.21 -3.53
CA THR A 112 19.80 6.85 -4.52
C THR A 112 18.44 6.66 -3.89
N LYS A 113 18.35 6.08 -2.69
CA LYS A 113 17.08 5.98 -1.96
C LYS A 113 16.46 7.36 -1.70
N THR A 114 17.25 8.30 -1.17
CA THR A 114 16.79 9.67 -0.88
C THR A 114 16.37 10.39 -2.17
N ASP A 115 17.11 10.19 -3.27
CA ASP A 115 16.78 10.79 -4.57
C ASP A 115 15.50 10.19 -5.17
N LEU A 116 15.29 8.88 -5.05
CA LEU A 116 14.06 8.21 -5.48
C LEU A 116 12.85 8.67 -4.68
N GLU A 117 13.00 8.86 -3.37
CA GLU A 117 11.97 9.44 -2.49
C GLU A 117 11.59 10.85 -2.94
N LYS A 118 12.59 11.70 -3.16
CA LYS A 118 12.38 13.09 -3.61
C LYS A 118 11.68 13.14 -4.96
N ARG A 119 12.12 12.31 -5.92
CA ARG A 119 11.52 12.25 -7.26
C ARG A 119 10.08 11.74 -7.22
N PHE A 120 9.80 10.78 -6.35
CA PHE A 120 8.44 10.32 -6.13
C PHE A 120 7.55 11.47 -5.64
N ASP A 121 7.98 12.18 -4.59
CA ASP A 121 7.24 13.31 -4.04
C ASP A 121 7.02 14.42 -5.09
N GLU A 122 8.05 14.73 -5.89
CA GLU A 122 7.97 15.71 -6.98
C GLU A 122 6.97 15.32 -8.08
N ILE A 123 6.91 14.04 -8.46
CA ILE A 123 5.94 13.56 -9.46
C ILE A 123 4.52 13.79 -8.96
N PHE A 124 4.21 13.30 -7.76
CA PHE A 124 2.84 13.33 -7.27
C PHE A 124 2.42 14.70 -6.73
N ALA A 125 3.37 15.59 -6.41
CA ALA A 125 3.10 17.00 -6.10
C ALA A 125 3.02 17.92 -7.32
N THR A 126 3.23 17.40 -8.54
CA THR A 126 3.18 18.21 -9.76
C THR A 126 1.78 18.78 -9.97
N GLN A 127 1.71 20.08 -10.23
CA GLN A 127 0.53 20.75 -10.75
C GLN A 127 0.65 20.88 -12.27
N THR A 128 -0.38 20.49 -12.99
CA THR A 128 -0.45 20.47 -14.46
C THR A 128 -1.59 21.35 -14.95
N CYS A 129 -1.69 21.52 -16.27
CA CYS A 129 -2.83 22.19 -16.91
C CYS A 129 -4.14 21.39 -16.84
N SER A 130 -4.11 20.10 -16.46
CA SER A 130 -5.29 19.25 -16.38
C SER A 130 -5.73 19.02 -14.93
N GLU A 131 -6.91 19.52 -14.57
CA GLU A 131 -7.49 19.32 -13.23
C GLU A 131 -7.75 17.83 -12.93
N VAL A 132 -8.11 17.04 -13.95
CA VAL A 132 -8.35 15.60 -13.79
C VAL A 132 -7.04 14.86 -13.49
N LEU A 133 -5.95 15.24 -14.16
CA LEU A 133 -4.62 14.72 -13.85
C LEU A 133 -4.15 15.15 -12.45
N ASN A 134 -4.35 16.41 -12.08
CA ASN A 134 -4.02 16.93 -10.75
C ASN A 134 -4.78 16.17 -9.65
N ALA A 135 -6.06 15.85 -9.88
CA ALA A 135 -6.85 15.04 -8.96
C ALA A 135 -6.30 13.60 -8.85
N ALA A 136 -5.94 12.96 -9.97
CA ALA A 136 -5.35 11.62 -9.97
C ALA A 136 -4.01 11.57 -9.23
N LEU A 137 -3.16 12.60 -9.40
CA LEU A 137 -1.89 12.74 -8.68
C LEU A 137 -2.11 12.98 -7.18
N THR A 138 -3.10 13.80 -6.82
CA THR A 138 -3.43 14.13 -5.42
C THR A 138 -3.97 12.92 -4.66
N VAL A 139 -4.88 12.16 -5.27
CA VAL A 139 -5.35 10.87 -4.70
C VAL A 139 -4.17 9.93 -4.49
N THR A 140 -3.16 9.96 -5.36
CA THR A 140 -1.98 9.13 -5.13
C THR A 140 -1.14 9.66 -3.95
N LEU A 141 -0.91 10.98 -3.85
CA LEU A 141 -0.17 11.64 -2.77
C LEU A 141 -0.77 11.42 -1.37
N HIS A 142 -2.09 11.66 -1.23
CA HIS A 142 -2.76 11.60 0.08
C HIS A 142 -2.79 10.18 0.66
N TRP A 143 -2.66 9.17 -0.20
CA TRP A 143 -2.76 7.77 0.18
C TRP A 143 -1.39 7.13 0.43
N ILE A 144 -0.33 7.57 -0.25
CA ILE A 144 1.05 7.16 0.09
C ILE A 144 1.56 7.85 1.37
N PHE A 145 1.13 9.08 1.69
CA PHE A 145 1.54 9.73 2.95
C PHE A 145 0.93 9.08 4.21
N CYS A 146 -0.22 8.42 4.09
CA CYS A 146 -0.87 7.72 5.21
C CYS A 146 -0.23 6.34 5.50
N SER A 147 0.54 5.82 4.54
CA SER A 147 1.20 4.53 4.62
C SER A 147 2.70 4.72 4.55
N SER A 148 3.33 4.77 5.72
CA SER A 148 4.75 4.99 5.97
C SER A 148 5.70 4.06 5.18
N PHE A 149 5.83 4.28 3.87
CA PHE A 149 6.61 3.45 2.97
C PHE A 149 8.12 3.68 3.16
N LEU A 150 8.56 4.87 3.61
CA LEU A 150 9.99 5.19 3.67
C LEU A 150 10.45 6.00 4.91
N ARG A 151 9.54 6.45 5.79
CA ARG A 151 9.89 7.27 6.97
C ARG A 151 10.34 6.52 8.23
N LYS A 152 10.31 5.18 8.26
CA LYS A 152 10.57 4.41 9.50
C LYS A 152 12.01 3.94 9.73
N ASN A 153 12.98 4.27 8.86
CA ASN A 153 14.41 4.09 9.17
C ASN A 153 15.07 5.35 9.75
N ARG A 154 14.33 6.15 10.52
CA ARG A 154 14.91 7.20 11.35
C ARG A 154 15.16 6.63 12.75
N CYS A 155 16.42 6.63 13.16
CA CYS A 155 16.95 6.27 14.49
C CYS A 155 16.96 4.78 14.86
N LYS A 156 18.03 4.10 14.45
CA LYS A 156 18.79 3.22 15.35
C LYS A 156 20.27 3.61 15.27
N SER A 157 20.62 4.61 16.08
CA SER A 157 21.97 4.86 16.59
C SER A 157 22.01 4.37 18.04
#